data_AF-A0A4P9K833-F1
#
_entry.id   AF-A0A4P9K833-F1
#
_cell.length_a   1.000
_cell.length_b   1.000
_cell.length_c   1.000
_cell.angle_alpha   90.00
_cell.angle_beta   90.00
_cell.angle_gamma   90.00
#
_symmetry.space_group_name_H-M   'P 1'
#
loop_
_entity.id
_entity.type
_entity.pdbx_description
1 polymer ?
#
loop_
_entity_poly.entity_id
_entity_poly.type
_entity_poly.pdbx_seq_one_letter_code
_entity_poly.pdbx_strand_id
1 'polypeptide(L)'
;MKKLLLSLAVLPMIFSQAISAKEVSLKFTNLKGMSCYSTAPVGCNSDKVADTKATYFRDAKGNEKLLYQSMEYEAFPSPAEGSASFAAVESNSDKGWAVMELITLDLVNKKVSIVGARSNSIYSKPVYQLFGDIEPVM
;
A
#
# COMPACT_ATOMS: atom_id res chain seq x y z
N MET A 1 52.67 35.71 -12.79
CA MET A 1 51.47 35.21 -13.49
C MET A 1 50.95 34.01 -12.71
N LYS A 2 49.65 34.02 -12.38
CA LYS A 2 48.95 32.92 -11.68
C LYS A 2 48.86 31.67 -12.56
N LYS A 3 48.52 30.54 -11.91
CA LYS A 3 47.76 29.35 -12.40
C LYS A 3 48.63 28.12 -12.66
N LEU A 4 48.26 26.90 -12.29
CA LEU A 4 47.13 26.35 -11.52
C LEU A 4 47.57 24.91 -11.18
N LEU A 5 47.50 24.50 -9.91
CA LEU A 5 47.56 23.09 -9.52
C LEU A 5 46.28 22.43 -10.00
N LEU A 6 46.35 21.49 -10.95
CA LEU A 6 45.19 20.64 -11.27
C LEU A 6 45.13 19.52 -10.23
N SER A 7 44.19 19.62 -9.30
CA SER A 7 43.91 18.58 -8.32
C SER A 7 43.39 17.34 -9.03
N LEU A 8 43.95 16.19 -8.66
CA LEU A 8 43.39 14.87 -8.93
C LEU A 8 41.93 14.84 -8.47
N ALA A 9 40.98 14.81 -9.40
CA ALA A 9 39.58 14.59 -9.08
C ALA A 9 39.44 13.13 -8.62
N VAL A 10 39.41 12.95 -7.30
CA VAL A 10 38.94 11.71 -6.68
C VAL A 10 37.49 11.55 -7.10
N LEU A 11 37.22 10.62 -8.02
CA LEU A 11 35.86 10.16 -8.27
C LEU A 11 35.28 9.71 -6.93
N PRO A 12 34.15 10.26 -6.46
CA PRO A 12 33.41 9.56 -5.44
C PRO A 12 32.92 8.26 -6.07
N MET A 13 33.55 7.14 -5.69
CA MET A 13 32.93 5.84 -5.83
C MET A 13 31.63 5.94 -5.04
N ILE A 14 30.52 6.14 -5.77
CA ILE A 14 29.19 6.03 -5.20
C ILE A 14 29.10 4.59 -4.75
N PHE A 15 29.21 4.39 -3.43
CA PHE A 15 28.85 3.14 -2.78
C PHE A 15 27.38 2.89 -3.11
N SER A 16 27.13 2.16 -4.19
CA SER A 16 25.87 1.45 -4.38
C SER A 16 25.85 0.35 -3.33
N GLN A 17 25.58 0.74 -2.07
CA GLN A 17 25.09 -0.19 -1.09
C GLN A 17 23.79 -0.70 -1.70
N ALA A 18 23.83 -1.94 -2.19
CA ALA A 18 22.63 -2.67 -2.57
C ALA A 18 21.75 -2.69 -1.32
N ILE A 19 20.78 -1.77 -1.27
CA ILE A 19 19.76 -1.75 -0.25
C ILE A 19 19.03 -3.08 -0.45
N SER A 20 19.33 -4.05 0.42
CA SER A 20 18.64 -5.32 0.47
C SER A 20 17.16 -4.98 0.68
N ALA A 21 16.40 -4.94 -0.41
CA ALA A 21 14.97 -4.64 -0.38
C ALA A 21 14.33 -5.73 0.47
N LYS A 22 13.88 -5.35 1.68
CA LYS A 22 13.20 -6.26 2.60
C LYS A 22 11.79 -6.46 2.07
N GLU A 23 11.68 -7.31 1.05
CA GLU A 23 10.41 -7.78 0.51
C GLU A 23 9.83 -8.81 1.48
N VAL A 24 8.62 -8.56 1.97
CA VAL A 24 7.89 -9.47 2.85
C VAL A 24 6.58 -9.82 2.18
N SER A 25 6.41 -11.08 1.83
CA SER A 25 5.13 -11.60 1.37
C SER A 25 4.20 -11.86 2.55
N LEU A 26 2.99 -11.33 2.45
CA LEU A 26 1.91 -11.39 3.43
C LEU A 26 0.72 -12.10 2.81
N LYS A 27 -0.06 -12.78 3.64
CA LYS A 27 -1.36 -13.34 3.33
C LYS A 27 -2.38 -12.73 4.28
N PHE A 28 -3.45 -12.19 3.74
CA PHE A 28 -4.58 -11.72 4.55
C PHE A 28 -5.62 -12.83 4.66
N THR A 29 -5.92 -13.23 5.90
CA THR A 29 -6.84 -14.33 6.20
C THR A 29 -7.95 -13.84 7.13
N ASN A 30 -9.03 -14.62 7.25
CA ASN A 30 -10.18 -14.33 8.12
C ASN A 30 -10.76 -12.92 7.96
N LEU A 31 -10.73 -12.36 6.75
CA LEU A 31 -11.29 -11.04 6.46
C LEU A 31 -12.80 -11.04 6.71
N LYS A 32 -13.24 -10.24 7.67
CA LYS A 32 -14.63 -10.05 8.10
C LYS A 32 -14.94 -8.57 8.18
N GLY A 33 -16.20 -8.18 7.96
CA GLY A 33 -16.62 -6.80 8.12
C GLY A 33 -17.88 -6.47 7.35
N MET A 34 -18.14 -5.18 7.19
CA MET A 34 -19.23 -4.69 6.35
C MET A 34 -18.86 -4.92 4.89
N SER A 35 -19.36 -6.03 4.33
CA SER A 35 -19.32 -6.27 2.90
C SER A 35 -20.20 -5.23 2.21
N CYS A 36 -19.56 -4.40 1.40
CA CYS A 36 -20.15 -3.80 0.21
C CYS A 36 -21.53 -3.12 0.36
N TYR A 37 -21.54 -1.85 0.73
CA TYR A 37 -22.68 -0.97 0.51
C TYR A 37 -22.67 -0.49 -0.93
N SER A 38 -23.33 -1.21 -1.85
CA SER A 38 -23.67 -0.57 -3.12
C SER A 38 -24.94 -1.10 -3.75
N THR A 39 -25.96 -0.25 -3.71
CA THR A 39 -27.06 -0.20 -4.68
C THR A 39 -26.59 0.30 -6.07
N ALA A 40 -25.28 0.32 -6.35
CA ALA A 40 -24.71 0.68 -7.64
C ALA A 40 -24.12 -0.57 -8.33
N PRO A 41 -24.05 -0.61 -9.68
CA PRO A 41 -23.69 -1.80 -10.46
C PRO A 41 -22.17 -2.14 -10.42
N VAL A 42 -21.49 -1.83 -9.33
CA VAL A 42 -20.04 -2.01 -9.21
C VAL A 42 -19.76 -3.20 -8.31
N GLY A 43 -19.53 -4.35 -8.97
CA GLY A 43 -18.55 -5.39 -8.68
C GLY A 43 -18.01 -5.55 -7.26
N CYS A 44 -18.90 -5.52 -6.28
CA CYS A 44 -18.61 -5.98 -4.94
C CYS A 44 -18.74 -7.50 -4.92
N ASN A 45 -17.79 -8.16 -5.59
CA ASN A 45 -17.76 -9.60 -5.56
C ASN A 45 -17.27 -10.02 -4.17
N SER A 46 -18.12 -10.69 -3.40
CA SER A 46 -17.74 -11.32 -2.12
C SER A 46 -16.51 -12.23 -2.27
N ASP A 47 -16.23 -12.66 -3.49
CA ASP A 47 -15.07 -13.47 -3.86
C ASP A 47 -13.73 -12.70 -3.85
N LYS A 48 -13.73 -11.35 -3.79
CA LYS A 48 -12.49 -10.55 -3.64
C LYS A 48 -11.83 -10.67 -2.25
N VAL A 49 -12.43 -11.44 -1.32
CA VAL A 49 -12.11 -11.44 0.11
C VAL A 49 -11.49 -12.77 0.59
N ALA A 50 -11.28 -13.74 -0.29
CA ALA A 50 -10.66 -15.03 0.07
C ALA A 50 -9.15 -15.04 -0.27
N ASP A 51 -8.31 -15.30 0.75
CA ASP A 51 -6.88 -15.63 0.64
C ASP A 51 -6.06 -14.74 -0.31
N THR A 52 -5.95 -13.45 0.02
CA THR A 52 -5.28 -12.46 -0.83
C THR A 52 -3.84 -12.23 -0.37
N LYS A 53 -2.89 -12.43 -1.29
CA LYS A 53 -1.48 -12.13 -1.04
C LYS A 53 -1.21 -10.63 -1.18
N ALA A 54 -0.34 -10.11 -0.34
CA ALA A 54 0.19 -8.75 -0.43
C ALA A 54 1.71 -8.80 -0.28
N THR A 55 2.42 -7.89 -0.91
CA THR A 55 3.88 -7.78 -0.79
C THR A 55 4.23 -6.42 -0.22
N TYR A 56 4.84 -6.40 0.95
CA TYR A 56 5.38 -5.21 1.58
C TYR A 56 6.86 -5.06 1.20
N PHE A 57 7.24 -3.92 0.63
CA PHE A 57 8.62 -3.68 0.16
C PHE A 57 9.00 -2.21 0.24
N ARG A 58 10.27 -1.92 -0.04
CA ARG A 58 10.79 -0.54 -0.14
C ARG A 58 11.20 -0.26 -1.58
N ASP A 59 10.72 0.83 -2.15
CA ASP A 59 11.03 1.24 -3.52
C ASP A 59 12.48 1.79 -3.67
N ALA A 60 12.89 2.06 -4.91
CA ALA A 60 14.21 2.61 -5.22
C ALA A 60 14.46 4.01 -4.64
N LYS A 61 13.41 4.72 -4.20
CA LYS A 61 13.48 6.03 -3.55
C LYS A 61 13.50 5.91 -2.02
N GLY A 62 13.42 4.69 -1.48
CA GLY A 62 13.38 4.43 -0.05
C GLY A 62 11.99 4.49 0.58
N ASN A 63 10.94 4.66 -0.21
CA ASN A 63 9.56 4.71 0.28
C ASN A 63 9.04 3.31 0.53
N GLU A 64 8.28 3.15 1.60
CA GLU A 64 7.56 1.91 1.88
C GLU A 64 6.35 1.79 0.95
N LYS A 65 6.16 0.60 0.39
CA LYS A 65 5.11 0.28 -0.58
C LYS A 65 4.42 -1.01 -0.19
N LEU A 66 3.17 -1.12 -0.60
CA LEU A 66 2.39 -2.35 -0.51
C LEU A 66 1.82 -2.67 -1.88
N LEU A 67 2.12 -3.86 -2.41
CA LEU A 67 1.46 -4.40 -3.60
C LEU A 67 0.35 -5.34 -3.16
N TYR A 68 -0.90 -5.00 -3.47
CA TYR A 68 -2.08 -5.79 -3.12
C TYR A 68 -3.00 -5.92 -4.34
N GLN A 69 -3.40 -7.16 -4.68
CA GLN A 69 -4.28 -7.46 -5.84
C GLN A 69 -3.86 -6.77 -7.16
N SER A 70 -2.56 -6.65 -7.41
CA SER A 70 -1.96 -5.96 -8.58
C SER A 70 -1.99 -4.41 -8.54
N MET A 71 -2.41 -3.81 -7.44
CA MET A 71 -2.35 -2.36 -7.21
C MET A 71 -1.24 -2.03 -6.22
N GLU A 72 -0.45 -1.01 -6.53
CA GLU A 72 0.57 -0.47 -5.63
C GLU A 72 -0.02 0.65 -4.77
N TYR A 73 0.29 0.60 -3.48
CA TYR A 73 -0.17 1.57 -2.49
C TYR A 73 1.03 2.33 -1.94
N GLU A 74 0.82 3.62 -1.73
CA GLU A 74 1.80 4.54 -1.18
C GLU A 74 1.70 4.56 0.34
N ALA A 75 2.84 4.44 1.03
CA ALA A 75 2.86 4.64 2.47
C ALA A 75 2.54 6.10 2.82
N PHE A 76 1.83 6.28 3.93
CA PHE A 76 1.60 7.58 4.54
C PHE A 76 1.71 7.46 6.07
N PRO A 77 1.81 8.59 6.80
CA PRO A 77 2.02 8.54 8.25
C PRO A 77 1.01 7.66 8.96
N SER A 78 1.51 6.64 9.65
CA SER A 78 0.66 5.76 10.45
C SER A 78 0.26 6.47 11.76
N PRO A 79 -1.00 6.36 12.20
CA PRO A 79 -1.46 6.95 13.45
C PRO A 79 -0.97 6.19 14.70
N ALA A 80 -0.42 4.98 14.57
CA ALA A 80 -0.03 4.15 15.70
C ALA A 80 1.38 3.54 15.54
N GLU A 81 2.13 3.51 16.63
CA GLU A 81 3.44 2.84 16.70
C GLU A 81 3.29 1.35 16.35
N GLY A 82 4.23 0.80 15.56
CA GLY A 82 4.21 -0.61 15.14
C GLY A 82 3.21 -0.94 14.02
N SER A 83 2.58 0.09 13.43
CA SER A 83 1.68 -0.09 12.29
C SER A 83 2.14 0.71 11.06
N ALA A 84 1.76 0.21 9.88
CA ALA A 84 2.03 0.85 8.60
C ALA A 84 0.71 1.11 7.88
N SER A 85 0.58 2.28 7.25
CA SER A 85 -0.64 2.66 6.55
C SER A 85 -0.34 3.01 5.10
N PHE A 86 -1.18 2.52 4.19
CA PHE A 86 -1.00 2.64 2.75
C PHE A 86 -2.30 3.06 2.07
N ALA A 87 -2.18 3.90 1.04
CA ALA A 87 -3.33 4.37 0.27
C ALA A 87 -3.09 4.21 -1.23
N ALA A 88 -4.15 3.86 -1.95
CA ALA A 88 -4.18 3.86 -3.41
C ALA A 88 -5.54 4.39 -3.90
N VAL A 89 -5.55 4.86 -5.14
CA VAL A 89 -6.78 5.29 -5.80
C VAL A 89 -6.97 4.45 -7.05
N GLU A 90 -8.03 3.65 -7.06
CA GLU A 90 -8.53 2.99 -8.26
C GLU A 90 -9.56 3.92 -8.92
N SER A 91 -9.43 4.18 -10.22
CA SER A 91 -10.40 5.02 -10.94
C SER A 91 -10.78 4.42 -12.28
N ASN A 92 -12.02 4.70 -12.68
CA ASN A 92 -12.52 4.41 -14.02
C ASN A 92 -13.16 5.68 -14.56
N SER A 93 -12.39 6.40 -15.38
CA SER A 93 -12.80 7.67 -15.99
C SER A 93 -14.05 7.51 -16.85
N ASP A 94 -14.15 6.41 -17.61
CA ASP A 94 -15.25 6.16 -18.55
C ASP A 94 -16.59 6.00 -17.83
N LYS A 95 -16.55 5.49 -16.59
CA LYS A 95 -17.71 5.31 -15.72
C LYS A 95 -17.84 6.42 -14.67
N GLY A 96 -16.95 7.41 -14.67
CA GLY A 96 -17.01 8.59 -13.81
C GLY A 96 -16.85 8.32 -12.32
N TRP A 97 -16.13 7.27 -11.91
CA TRP A 97 -15.92 6.95 -10.49
C TRP A 97 -14.45 6.74 -10.14
N ALA A 98 -14.12 7.03 -8.89
CA ALA A 98 -12.89 6.59 -8.24
C ALA A 98 -13.18 6.06 -6.82
N VAL A 99 -12.39 5.08 -6.40
CA VAL A 99 -12.36 4.51 -5.06
C VAL A 99 -10.97 4.74 -4.50
N MET A 100 -10.89 5.45 -3.38
CA MET A 100 -9.70 5.50 -2.57
C MET A 100 -9.75 4.32 -1.60
N GLU A 101 -8.75 3.45 -1.67
CA GLU A 101 -8.59 2.35 -0.71
C GLU A 101 -7.47 2.66 0.27
N LEU A 102 -7.76 2.42 1.53
CA LEU A 102 -6.85 2.54 2.66
C LEU A 102 -6.59 1.16 3.26
N ILE A 103 -5.32 0.78 3.39
CA ILE A 103 -4.89 -0.44 4.07
C ILE A 103 -4.02 -0.06 5.27
N THR A 104 -4.39 -0.54 6.46
CA THR A 104 -3.57 -0.43 7.67
C THR A 104 -3.12 -1.82 8.11
N LEU A 105 -1.81 -1.99 8.28
CA LEU A 105 -1.18 -3.20 8.80
C LEU A 105 -0.72 -2.94 10.23
N ASP A 106 -1.27 -3.68 11.18
CA ASP A 106 -0.73 -3.81 12.53
C ASP A 106 0.15 -5.06 12.57
N LEU A 107 1.45 -4.87 12.37
CA LEU A 107 2.41 -5.97 12.28
C LEU A 107 2.70 -6.61 13.65
N VAL A 108 2.46 -5.87 14.74
CA VAL A 108 2.64 -6.36 16.11
C VAL A 108 1.52 -7.32 16.47
N ASN A 109 0.27 -6.92 16.24
CA ASN A 109 -0.90 -7.73 16.55
C ASN A 109 -1.33 -8.65 15.40
N LYS A 110 -0.60 -8.61 14.27
CA LYS A 110 -0.89 -9.38 13.05
C LYS A 110 -2.30 -9.14 12.53
N LYS A 111 -2.74 -7.88 12.50
CA LYS A 111 -4.07 -7.48 12.03
C LYS A 111 -4.00 -6.59 10.82
N VAL A 112 -4.98 -6.71 9.94
CA VAL A 112 -5.16 -5.83 8.79
C VAL A 112 -6.54 -5.19 8.82
N SER A 113 -6.62 -3.92 8.41
CA SER A 113 -7.85 -3.19 8.14
C SER A 113 -7.80 -2.64 6.72
N ILE A 114 -8.86 -2.86 5.94
CA ILE A 114 -9.00 -2.38 4.56
C ILE A 114 -10.29 -1.57 4.47
N VAL A 115 -10.21 -0.34 3.98
CA VAL A 115 -11.36 0.58 3.85
C VAL A 115 -11.37 1.18 2.46
N GLY A 116 -12.46 0.99 1.71
CA GLY A 116 -12.68 1.65 0.43
C GLY A 116 -13.71 2.77 0.53
N ALA A 117 -13.40 3.96 0.03
CA ALA A 117 -14.30 5.12 -0.02
C ALA A 117 -14.40 5.69 -1.44
N ARG A 118 -15.60 6.11 -1.88
CA ARG A 118 -15.80 6.74 -3.20
C ARG A 118 -15.46 8.22 -3.17
N SER A 119 -14.76 8.70 -4.19
CA SER A 119 -14.37 10.11 -4.36
C SER A 119 -15.55 11.08 -4.49
N ASN A 120 -16.72 10.60 -4.95
CA ASN A 120 -17.86 11.46 -5.32
C ASN A 120 -19.06 11.26 -4.37
N SER A 121 -18.89 10.48 -3.31
CA SER A 121 -19.99 10.10 -2.44
C SER A 121 -20.32 11.25 -1.49
N ILE A 122 -21.45 11.90 -1.74
CA ILE A 122 -22.15 12.79 -0.78
C ILE A 122 -22.55 11.99 0.49
N TYR A 123 -22.52 10.65 0.43
CA TYR A 123 -22.75 9.78 1.58
C TYR A 123 -21.46 9.57 2.38
N SER A 124 -21.56 9.89 3.67
CA SER A 124 -20.54 9.83 4.72
C SER A 124 -20.08 8.43 5.12
N LYS A 125 -20.31 7.39 4.31
CA LYS A 125 -20.04 5.98 4.66
C LYS A 125 -19.07 5.32 3.68
N PRO A 126 -18.15 4.46 4.18
CA PRO A 126 -17.27 3.67 3.33
C PRO A 126 -18.07 2.68 2.47
N VAL A 127 -17.56 2.37 1.28
CA VAL A 127 -18.16 1.41 0.34
C VAL A 127 -17.98 -0.02 0.84
N TYR A 128 -16.84 -0.31 1.48
CA TYR A 128 -16.58 -1.55 2.21
C TYR A 128 -15.56 -1.30 3.31
N GLN A 129 -15.64 -2.15 4.33
CA GLN A 129 -14.67 -2.19 5.42
C GLN A 129 -14.44 -3.63 5.82
N LEU A 130 -13.18 -4.07 5.77
CA LEU A 130 -12.75 -5.43 6.09
C LEU A 130 -11.67 -5.38 7.16
N PHE A 131 -11.71 -6.35 8.07
CA PHE A 131 -10.72 -6.58 9.10
C PHE A 131 -10.34 -8.05 9.12
N GLY A 132 -9.06 -8.36 9.30
CA GLY A 132 -8.65 -9.75 9.41
C GLY A 132 -7.26 -9.90 9.97
N ASP A 133 -6.66 -11.03 9.66
CA ASP A 133 -5.37 -11.48 10.16
C ASP A 133 -4.29 -11.36 9.09
N ILE A 134 -3.04 -11.18 9.54
CA ILE A 134 -1.84 -11.18 8.69
C ILE A 134 -1.03 -12.43 9.00
N GLU A 135 -0.74 -13.22 7.96
CA GLU A 135 0.17 -14.35 8.00
C GLU A 135 1.35 -14.09 7.06
N PRO A 136 2.61 -14.28 7.49
CA PRO A 136 3.73 -14.26 6.55
C PRO A 136 3.63 -15.45 5.60
N VAL A 137 3.91 -15.24 4.32
CA VAL A 137 4.07 -16.33 3.35
C VAL A 137 5.52 -16.81 3.44
N MET A 138 5.70 -18.05 3.91
CA MET A 138 7.00 -18.73 3.91
C MET A 138 7.35 -19.26 2.52
#